data_AF-A0A2D5EWZ7-F1
#
_entry.id   AF-A0A2D5EWZ7-F1
#
_cell.length_a   1.000
_cell.length_b   1.000
_cell.length_c   1.000
_cell.angle_alpha   90.00
_cell.angle_beta   90.00
_cell.angle_gamma   90.00
#
_symmetry.space_group_name_H-M   'P 1'
#
loop_
_entity.id
_entity.type
_entity.pdbx_description
1 polymer ?
#
loop_
_entity_poly.entity_id
_entity_poly.type
_entity_poly.pdbx_seq_one_letter_code
_entity_poly.pdbx_strand_id
1 'polypeptide(L)'
;MLLAGALLACAPAPEDEAARGAGDPCIPESVPADGFSPGEVFLETSHVGCATLLCMVDQRDATGPLDPSLSREECLERGLADCDAQPTEEAIAARAYCTCRCSAAEPGELELCACPSGYSCADDLVELGGPGIRGGYCVRGGAGAP
;
A
#
# COMPACT_ATOMS: atom_id res chain seq x y z
N MET A 1 -41.77 25.54 26.77
CA MET A 1 -41.29 24.37 26.00
C MET A 1 -40.19 24.84 25.07
N LEU A 2 -38.93 24.58 25.41
CA LEU A 2 -37.78 24.74 24.50
C LEU A 2 -37.07 23.39 24.48
N LEU A 3 -37.14 22.70 23.35
CA LEU A 3 -36.41 21.47 23.08
C LEU A 3 -35.02 21.87 22.58
N ALA A 4 -34.00 21.69 23.42
CA ALA A 4 -32.61 21.78 23.01
C ALA A 4 -32.21 20.44 22.36
N GLY A 5 -32.09 20.44 21.02
CA GLY A 5 -31.52 19.32 20.27
C GLY A 5 -30.01 19.35 20.35
N ALA A 6 -29.42 18.34 20.98
CA ALA A 6 -27.97 18.12 20.98
C ALA A 6 -27.54 17.56 19.63
N LEU A 7 -26.76 18.35 18.87
CA LEU A 7 -26.03 17.89 17.69
C LEU A 7 -24.86 17.01 18.17
N LEU A 8 -24.99 15.70 18.02
CA LEU A 8 -23.87 14.76 18.17
C LEU A 8 -22.94 14.95 16.96
N ALA A 9 -21.80 15.60 17.16
CA ALA A 9 -20.72 15.62 16.18
C ALA A 9 -19.97 14.29 16.23
N CYS A 10 -19.93 13.55 15.11
CA CYS A 10 -19.04 12.40 14.95
C CYS A 10 -17.58 12.89 14.97
N ALA A 11 -16.86 12.68 16.07
CA ALA A 11 -15.41 12.81 16.06
C ALA A 11 -14.82 11.70 15.16
N PRO A 12 -13.79 11.99 14.35
CA PRO A 12 -13.07 10.95 13.61
C PRO A 12 -12.46 9.96 14.62
N ALA A 13 -12.45 8.68 14.26
CA ALA A 13 -11.77 7.65 15.05
C ALA A 13 -10.29 8.00 15.20
N PRO A 14 -9.65 7.71 16.35
CA PRO A 14 -8.21 7.90 16.49
C PRO A 14 -7.49 7.06 15.43
N GLU A 15 -6.71 7.73 14.58
CA GLU A 15 -5.82 7.04 13.65
C GLU A 15 -4.73 6.33 14.46
N ASP A 16 -4.50 5.06 14.16
CA ASP A 16 -3.46 4.28 14.80
C ASP A 16 -2.10 4.89 14.43
N GLU A 17 -1.29 5.26 15.43
CA GLU A 17 0.03 5.85 15.18
C GLU A 17 0.94 4.88 14.41
N ALA A 18 0.78 3.57 14.64
CA ALA A 18 1.48 2.54 13.90
C ALA A 18 1.02 2.40 12.45
N ALA A 19 -0.12 3.01 12.07
CA ALA A 19 -0.60 3.11 10.69
C ALA A 19 -0.26 4.47 10.04
N ARG A 20 0.41 5.38 10.75
CA ARG A 20 0.74 6.70 10.23
C ARG A 20 1.67 6.58 9.02
N GLY A 21 1.19 7.03 7.85
CA GLY A 21 1.90 6.94 6.57
C GLY A 21 1.53 5.70 5.74
N ALA A 22 0.67 4.81 6.26
CA ALA A 22 0.13 3.75 5.43
C ALA A 22 -0.73 4.36 4.32
N GLY A 23 -0.39 4.01 3.08
CA GLY A 23 -0.96 4.55 1.86
C GLY A 23 -0.15 5.63 1.17
N ASP A 24 0.90 6.15 1.82
CA ASP A 24 1.86 7.05 1.17
C ASP A 24 2.53 6.34 -0.02
N PRO A 25 2.78 7.05 -1.13
CA PRO A 25 3.42 6.46 -2.29
C PRO A 25 4.85 6.02 -1.94
N CYS A 26 5.27 4.87 -2.48
CA CYS A 26 6.64 4.39 -2.34
C CYS A 26 7.11 3.76 -3.65
N ILE A 27 8.43 3.74 -3.85
CA ILE A 27 9.07 3.03 -4.97
C ILE A 27 10.13 2.11 -4.34
N PRO A 28 9.99 0.78 -4.46
CA PRO A 28 11.00 -0.14 -3.92
C PRO A 28 12.40 0.14 -4.46
N GLU A 29 13.43 -0.07 -3.64
CA GLU A 29 14.82 0.07 -4.11
C GLU A 29 15.20 -1.08 -5.05
N SER A 30 14.59 -2.26 -4.86
CA SER A 30 14.83 -3.45 -5.66
C SER A 30 13.66 -3.75 -6.60
N VAL A 31 13.70 -3.19 -7.80
CA VAL A 31 12.71 -3.50 -8.86
C VAL A 31 13.28 -4.55 -9.83
N PRO A 32 12.58 -5.66 -10.12
CA PRO A 32 13.01 -6.63 -11.11
C PRO A 32 13.11 -6.02 -12.51
N ALA A 33 13.99 -6.55 -13.36
CA ALA A 33 14.22 -6.01 -14.71
C ALA A 33 12.97 -5.99 -15.60
N ASP A 34 12.06 -6.95 -15.42
CA ASP A 34 10.78 -7.04 -16.13
C ASP A 34 9.60 -6.47 -15.32
N GLY A 35 9.90 -5.76 -14.23
CA GLY A 35 8.93 -5.29 -13.24
C GLY A 35 8.34 -6.42 -12.38
N PHE A 36 7.38 -6.05 -11.55
CA PHE A 36 6.64 -6.98 -10.71
C PHE A 36 5.55 -7.68 -11.52
N SER A 37 5.51 -9.01 -11.46
CA SER A 37 4.57 -9.89 -12.16
C SER A 37 3.13 -9.80 -11.62
N PRO A 38 2.12 -10.01 -12.49
CA PRO A 38 0.74 -10.21 -12.05
C PRO A 38 0.59 -11.32 -11.01
N GLY A 39 -0.28 -11.12 -10.03
CA GLY A 39 -0.59 -12.08 -8.98
C GLY A 39 0.36 -12.06 -7.78
N GLU A 40 1.43 -11.26 -7.81
CA GLU A 40 2.40 -11.20 -6.72
C GLU A 40 2.12 -10.10 -5.70
N VAL A 41 2.65 -10.27 -4.50
CA VAL A 41 2.78 -9.22 -3.48
C VAL A 41 4.24 -9.14 -3.10
N PHE A 42 4.83 -7.98 -3.30
CA PHE A 42 6.20 -7.69 -2.89
C PHE A 42 6.20 -6.79 -1.65
N LEU A 43 7.11 -7.06 -0.72
CA LEU A 43 7.31 -6.27 0.49
C LEU A 43 8.79 -5.94 0.68
N GLU A 44 9.08 -4.66 0.87
CA GLU A 44 10.40 -4.15 1.25
C GLU A 44 10.34 -3.53 2.64
N THR A 45 11.10 -4.09 3.58
CA THR A 45 11.08 -3.70 5.01
C THR A 45 11.93 -2.48 5.34
N SER A 46 12.69 -1.94 4.39
CA SER A 46 13.70 -0.90 4.63
C SER A 46 13.61 0.24 3.62
N HIS A 47 12.39 0.66 3.28
CA HIS A 47 12.20 1.79 2.38
C HIS A 47 12.20 3.12 3.13
N VAL A 48 13.10 4.04 2.77
CA VAL A 48 13.25 5.35 3.44
C VAL A 48 11.99 6.22 3.37
N GLY A 49 11.14 6.01 2.36
CA GLY A 49 9.87 6.72 2.20
C GLY A 49 8.76 6.25 3.14
N CYS A 50 8.89 5.05 3.74
CA CYS A 50 7.85 4.45 4.56
C CYS A 50 8.11 4.55 6.08
N ALA A 51 9.14 5.27 6.52
CA ALA A 51 9.51 5.36 7.93
C ALA A 51 9.69 3.96 8.58
N THR A 52 8.79 3.56 9.48
CA THR A 52 8.79 2.22 10.12
C THR A 52 7.89 1.21 9.40
N LEU A 53 7.20 1.63 8.35
CA LEU A 53 6.31 0.82 7.52
C LEU A 53 7.06 0.13 6.39
N LEU A 54 6.36 -0.76 5.68
CA LEU A 54 6.90 -1.52 4.57
C LEU A 54 6.45 -0.91 3.26
N CYS A 55 7.32 -0.82 2.26
CA CYS A 55 6.87 -0.53 0.90
C CYS A 55 6.30 -1.81 0.30
N MET A 56 5.03 -1.75 -0.12
CA MET A 56 4.33 -2.86 -0.76
C MET A 56 4.17 -2.57 -2.24
N VAL A 57 4.29 -3.62 -3.07
CA VAL A 57 3.73 -3.65 -4.43
C VAL A 57 2.69 -4.75 -4.50
N ASP A 58 1.42 -4.37 -4.64
CA ASP A 58 0.27 -5.27 -4.73
C ASP A 58 -0.16 -5.48 -6.18
N GLN A 59 0.14 -6.65 -6.74
CA GLN A 59 -0.19 -7.04 -8.12
C GLN A 59 -1.24 -8.15 -8.18
N ARG A 60 -1.92 -8.48 -7.07
CA ARG A 60 -2.84 -9.62 -7.00
C ARG A 60 -3.92 -9.61 -8.07
N ASP A 61 -4.48 -8.43 -8.33
CA ASP A 61 -5.55 -8.22 -9.32
C ASP A 61 -5.06 -7.58 -10.63
N ALA A 62 -3.74 -7.50 -10.82
CA ALA A 62 -3.17 -6.87 -12.00
C ALA A 62 -3.25 -7.77 -13.24
N THR A 63 -3.42 -7.16 -14.41
CA THR A 63 -3.45 -7.86 -15.70
C THR A 63 -2.11 -7.82 -16.45
N GLY A 64 -1.13 -7.08 -15.93
CA GLY A 64 0.18 -6.89 -16.54
C GLY A 64 1.23 -6.49 -15.51
N PRO A 65 2.51 -6.55 -15.88
CA PRO A 65 3.58 -6.21 -14.95
C PRO A 65 3.56 -4.73 -14.58
N LEU A 66 4.24 -4.38 -13.49
CA LEU A 66 4.42 -3.01 -13.03
C LEU A 66 5.90 -2.78 -12.73
N ASP A 67 6.49 -1.83 -13.44
CA ASP A 67 7.73 -1.19 -13.00
C ASP A 67 7.35 0.18 -12.40
N PRO A 68 7.44 0.38 -11.08
CA PRO A 68 7.12 1.65 -10.44
C PRO A 68 8.28 2.67 -10.50
N SER A 69 9.40 2.35 -11.16
CA SER A 69 10.62 3.19 -11.15
C SER A 69 10.50 4.45 -12.00
N LEU A 70 9.58 4.49 -12.96
CA LEU A 70 9.37 5.62 -13.85
C LEU A 70 7.90 5.70 -14.26
N SER A 71 7.25 6.82 -13.93
CA SER A 71 5.89 7.09 -14.40
C SER A 71 5.89 7.61 -15.85
N ARG A 72 4.75 7.51 -16.52
CA ARG A 72 4.52 8.15 -17.82
C ARG A 72 4.70 9.66 -17.74
N GLU A 73 4.20 10.27 -16.68
CA GLU A 73 4.29 11.70 -16.41
C GLU A 73 5.77 12.13 -16.30
N GLU A 74 6.55 11.46 -15.45
CA GLU A 74 7.98 11.73 -15.29
C GLU A 74 8.75 11.47 -16.60
N CYS A 75 8.41 10.40 -17.32
CA CYS A 75 8.99 10.09 -18.62
C CYS A 75 8.80 11.24 -19.63
N LEU A 76 7.58 11.79 -19.70
CA LEU A 76 7.24 12.92 -20.58
C LEU A 76 7.96 14.20 -20.16
N GLU A 77 8.02 14.50 -18.85
CA GLU A 77 8.73 15.66 -18.32
C GLU A 77 10.23 15.61 -18.63
N ARG A 78 10.81 14.40 -18.61
CA ARG A 78 12.21 14.15 -18.98
C ARG A 78 12.46 14.12 -20.48
N GLY A 79 11.42 14.19 -21.31
CA GLY A 79 11.51 14.17 -22.77
C GLY A 79 12.05 12.84 -23.32
N LEU A 80 11.75 11.73 -22.64
CA LEU A 80 12.16 10.39 -23.08
C LEU A 80 11.21 9.85 -24.18
N ALA A 81 11.65 8.80 -24.87
CA ALA A 81 10.83 8.10 -25.87
C ALA A 81 9.95 7.02 -25.23
N ASP A 82 8.94 6.57 -25.97
CA ASP A 82 8.10 5.40 -25.61
C ASP A 82 7.37 5.51 -24.25
N CYS A 83 7.06 6.73 -23.80
CA CYS A 83 6.39 6.96 -22.51
C CYS A 83 4.99 6.36 -22.38
N ASP A 84 4.33 6.03 -23.50
CA ASP A 84 3.03 5.34 -23.48
C ASP A 84 3.10 3.90 -22.95
N ALA A 85 4.30 3.30 -22.91
CA ALA A 85 4.53 2.00 -22.31
C ALA A 85 4.69 2.07 -20.78
N GLN A 86 4.91 3.26 -20.22
CA GLN A 86 5.09 3.45 -18.78
C GLN A 86 3.73 3.50 -18.07
N PRO A 87 3.63 3.00 -16.81
CA PRO A 87 2.44 3.18 -16.01
C PRO A 87 2.25 4.65 -15.63
N THR A 88 1.01 5.09 -15.44
CA THR A 88 0.74 6.44 -14.90
C THR A 88 1.11 6.51 -13.43
N GLU A 89 1.40 7.70 -12.90
CA GLU A 89 1.61 7.92 -11.46
C GLU A 89 0.46 7.37 -10.62
N GLU A 90 -0.78 7.57 -11.07
CA GLU A 90 -1.98 7.02 -10.42
C GLU A 90 -1.96 5.50 -10.39
N ALA A 91 -1.60 4.86 -11.51
CA ALA A 91 -1.52 3.40 -11.60
C ALA A 91 -0.37 2.82 -10.75
N ILE A 92 0.70 3.58 -10.53
CA ILE A 92 1.77 3.24 -9.58
C ILE A 92 1.22 3.39 -8.15
N ALA A 93 0.71 4.55 -7.74
CA ALA A 93 0.25 4.83 -6.37
C ALA A 93 -0.92 3.94 -5.91
N ALA A 94 -1.70 3.40 -6.85
CA ALA A 94 -2.73 2.42 -6.58
C ALA A 94 -2.18 1.06 -6.10
N ARG A 95 -0.95 0.71 -6.50
CA ARG A 95 -0.34 -0.61 -6.30
C ARG A 95 0.95 -0.58 -5.48
N ALA A 96 1.71 0.50 -5.54
CA ALA A 96 2.95 0.73 -4.81
C ALA A 96 2.75 1.80 -3.73
N TYR A 97 2.69 1.36 -2.47
CA TYR A 97 2.41 2.24 -1.33
C TYR A 97 2.95 1.66 -0.03
N CYS A 98 3.16 2.52 0.95
CA CYS A 98 3.54 2.11 2.30
C CYS A 98 2.37 1.36 2.96
N THR A 99 2.65 0.23 3.58
CA THR A 99 1.67 -0.60 4.29
C THR A 99 2.18 -0.96 5.67
N CYS A 100 1.26 -1.36 6.54
CA CYS A 100 1.57 -1.87 7.85
C CYS A 100 0.98 -3.28 8.02
N ARG A 101 1.60 -4.09 8.87
CA ARG A 101 1.15 -5.44 9.18
C ARG A 101 -0.07 -5.34 10.09
N CYS A 102 -1.16 -5.99 9.74
CA CYS A 102 -2.43 -5.91 10.48
C CYS A 102 -2.85 -7.23 11.12
N SER A 103 -2.27 -8.35 10.68
CA SER A 103 -2.46 -9.64 11.33
C SER A 103 -1.23 -10.53 11.23
N ALA A 104 -1.09 -11.41 12.21
CA ALA A 104 -0.01 -12.37 12.30
C ALA A 104 -0.48 -13.59 13.07
N ALA A 105 -0.23 -14.79 12.54
CA ALA A 105 -0.49 -16.04 13.26
C ALA A 105 0.46 -16.22 14.46
N GLU A 106 1.69 -15.72 14.33
CA GLU A 106 2.76 -15.81 15.33
C GLU A 106 3.29 -14.42 15.64
N PRO A 107 3.65 -14.11 16.90
CA PRO A 107 4.30 -12.85 17.25
C PRO A 107 5.61 -12.70 16.47
N GLY A 108 5.86 -11.51 15.93
CA GLY A 108 7.08 -11.19 15.16
C GLY A 108 7.63 -9.82 15.53
N GLU A 109 8.70 -9.41 14.84
CA GLU A 109 9.40 -8.14 15.09
C GLU A 109 8.63 -6.92 14.56
N LEU A 110 7.76 -7.10 13.56
CA LEU A 110 6.89 -6.04 13.07
C LEU A 110 5.68 -5.84 13.99
N GLU A 111 5.52 -4.62 14.49
CA GLU A 111 4.32 -4.20 15.22
C GLU A 111 3.08 -4.30 14.33
N LEU A 112 1.95 -4.66 14.94
CA LEU A 112 0.66 -4.69 14.26
C LEU A 112 0.01 -3.31 14.32
N CYS A 113 -0.73 -2.95 13.26
CA CYS A 113 -1.50 -1.72 13.14
C CYS A 113 -2.97 -2.01 12.83
N ALA A 114 -3.85 -1.07 13.16
CA ALA A 114 -5.17 -1.00 12.53
C ALA A 114 -5.09 -0.34 11.15
N CYS A 115 -5.68 -0.95 10.12
CA CYS A 115 -5.64 -0.37 8.78
C CYS A 115 -6.37 0.98 8.72
N PRO A 116 -5.79 1.98 8.05
CA PRO A 116 -6.39 3.29 7.92
C PRO A 116 -7.60 3.26 6.97
N SER A 117 -8.32 4.38 6.89
CA SER A 117 -9.48 4.52 6.01
C SER A 117 -9.11 4.26 4.54
N GLY A 118 -9.93 3.48 3.83
CA GLY A 118 -9.67 3.07 2.44
C GLY A 118 -8.77 1.84 2.30
N TYR A 119 -8.29 1.28 3.42
CA TYR A 119 -7.52 0.05 3.48
C TYR A 119 -8.29 -1.03 4.23
N SER A 120 -7.99 -2.29 3.92
CA SER A 120 -8.54 -3.44 4.61
C SER A 120 -7.42 -4.41 4.92
N CYS A 121 -7.52 -5.09 6.07
CA CYS A 121 -6.57 -6.14 6.39
C CYS A 121 -6.84 -7.33 5.49
N ALA A 122 -5.89 -7.65 4.60
CA ALA A 122 -5.90 -8.92 3.90
C ALA A 122 -5.14 -9.93 4.75
N ASP A 123 -5.87 -10.78 5.47
CA ASP A 123 -5.28 -11.84 6.28
C ASP A 123 -4.51 -12.84 5.41
N ASP A 124 -3.45 -13.42 5.99
CA ASP A 124 -2.60 -14.44 5.35
C ASP A 124 -2.10 -14.07 3.95
N LEU A 125 -1.95 -12.76 3.68
CA LEU A 125 -1.50 -12.23 2.39
C LEU A 125 -0.11 -12.74 2.01
N VAL A 126 0.79 -12.80 3.01
CA VAL A 126 2.16 -13.25 2.84
C VAL A 126 2.36 -14.55 3.60
N GLU A 127 2.34 -15.65 2.88
CA GLU A 127 2.51 -17.00 3.45
C GLU A 127 3.97 -17.48 3.40
N LEU A 128 4.77 -16.89 2.50
CA LEU A 128 6.17 -17.24 2.29
C LEU A 128 7.09 -16.30 3.08
N GLY A 129 8.14 -16.86 3.68
CA GLY A 129 9.14 -16.10 4.43
C GLY A 129 9.21 -16.45 5.92
N GLY A 130 9.98 -15.65 6.67
CA GLY A 130 10.13 -15.82 8.12
C GLY A 130 8.88 -15.39 8.91
N PRO A 131 8.70 -15.85 10.16
CA PRO A 131 7.57 -15.44 11.00
C PRO A 131 7.49 -13.91 11.23
N GLY A 132 8.61 -13.20 11.08
CA GLY A 132 8.66 -11.74 11.16
C GLY A 132 7.91 -11.00 10.05
N ILE A 133 7.71 -11.62 8.88
CA ILE A 133 7.06 -10.97 7.71
C ILE A 133 5.81 -11.71 7.20
N ARG A 134 5.51 -12.91 7.71
CA ARG A 134 4.31 -13.65 7.27
C ARG A 134 3.05 -13.09 7.92
N GLY A 135 1.91 -13.14 7.25
CA GLY A 135 0.62 -12.72 7.80
C GLY A 135 -0.07 -11.69 6.94
N GLY A 136 -0.98 -10.93 7.56
CA GLY A 136 -1.82 -9.97 6.86
C GLY A 136 -1.28 -8.55 6.90
N TYR A 137 -1.58 -7.82 5.83
CA TYR A 137 -1.14 -6.45 5.62
C TYR A 137 -2.31 -5.59 5.15
N CYS A 138 -2.21 -4.30 5.42
CA CYS A 138 -3.21 -3.33 4.97
C CYS A 138 -3.09 -3.11 3.47
N VAL A 139 -4.03 -3.69 2.74
CA VAL A 139 -4.12 -3.52 1.30
C VAL A 139 -5.14 -2.44 0.99
N ARG A 140 -4.89 -1.65 -0.04
CA ARG A 140 -5.86 -0.68 -0.52
C ARG A 140 -7.11 -1.47 -0.90
N GLY A 141 -8.22 -1.22 -0.20
CA GLY A 141 -9.46 -1.90 -0.50
C GLY A 141 -9.83 -1.53 -1.93
N GLY A 142 -10.07 -2.54 -2.77
CA GLY A 142 -10.94 -2.33 -3.91
C GLY A 142 -12.27 -1.82 -3.37
N ALA A 143 -12.45 -0.50 -3.32
CA ALA A 143 -13.74 0.02 -3.72
C ALA A 143 -13.98 -0.65 -5.06
N GLY A 144 -14.98 -1.53 -5.11
CA GLY A 144 -15.40 -2.11 -6.37
C GLY A 144 -15.39 -1.00 -7.42
N ALA A 145 -14.91 -1.38 -8.60
CA ALA A 145 -15.38 -0.75 -9.82
C ALA A 145 -16.83 -0.29 -9.65
N PRO A 146 -17.21 0.94 -10.04
CA PRO A 146 -18.56 1.09 -10.55
C PRO A 146 -18.78 0.09 -11.71
#